data_AF-A0A840QKK8-F1
#
_entry.id   AF-A0A840QKK8-F1
#
_cell.length_a   1.000
_cell.length_b   1.000
_cell.length_c   1.000
_cell.angle_alpha   90.00
_cell.angle_beta   90.00
_cell.angle_gamma   90.00
#
_symmetry.space_group_name_H-M   'P 1'
#
loop_
_entity.id
_entity.type
_entity.pdbx_description
1 polymer ?
#
loop_
_entity_poly.entity_id
_entity_poly.type
_entity_poly.pdbx_seq_one_letter_code
_entity_poly.pdbx_strand_id
1 'polypeptide(L)' 'MCIKDEITQKKQELNELVKFYGFCSAQTLKCSQDLDKLIIEYQQQVQRQSSSLISQ' A
#
# COMPACT_ATOMS: atom_id res chain seq x y z
N MET A 1 4.78 5.30 -13.38
CA MET A 1 3.74 4.54 -12.66
C MET A 1 3.47 5.29 -11.37
N CYS A 2 2.22 5.55 -11.00
CA CYS A 2 1.91 6.28 -9.76
C CYS A 2 1.79 5.29 -8.59
N ILE A 3 2.23 5.68 -7.39
CA ILE A 3 2.12 4.85 -6.17
C ILE A 3 0.70 4.33 -5.91
N LYS A 4 -0.34 5.10 -6.29
CA LYS A 4 -1.74 4.64 -6.22
C LYS A 4 -2.02 3.40 -7.06
N ASP A 5 -1.39 3.29 -8.23
CA ASP A 5 -1.53 2.17 -9.14
C ASP A 5 -0.89 0.92 -8.52
N GLU A 6 0.30 1.08 -7.94
CA GLU A 6 1.00 0.01 -7.23
C GLU A 6 0.21 -0.50 -6.01
N ILE A 7 -0.39 0.40 -5.22
CA ILE A 7 -1.29 0.02 -4.11
C ILE A 7 -2.49 -0.79 -4.61
N THR A 8 -3.06 -0.40 -5.74
CA THR A 8 -4.23 -1.09 -6.32
C THR A 8 -3.85 -2.50 -6.79
N GLN A 9 -2.73 -2.63 -7.50
CA GLN A 9 -2.21 -3.92 -7.94
C GLN A 9 -1.87 -4.82 -6.75
N LYS A 10 -1.17 -4.29 -5.74
CA LYS A 10 -0.80 -5.05 -4.54
C LYS A 10 -2.01 -5.50 -3.73
N LYS A 11 -3.09 -4.71 -3.71
CA LYS A 11 -4.38 -5.10 -3.11
C LYS A 11 -5.00 -6.30 -3.83
N GLN A 12 -4.95 -6.31 -5.16
CA GLN A 12 -5.46 -7.43 -5.94
C GLN A 12 -4.64 -8.69 -5.65
N GLU A 13 -3.31 -8.59 -5.68
CA GLU A 13 -2.39 -9.68 -5.35
C GLU A 13 -2.66 -10.24 -3.94
N LEU A 14 -2.81 -9.37 -2.93
CA LEU A 14 -3.13 -9.79 -1.57
C LEU A 14 -4.46 -10.55 -1.51
N ASN A 15 -5.49 -10.07 -2.21
CA ASN A 15 -6.80 -10.72 -2.24
C ASN A 15 -6.72 -12.11 -2.90
N GLU A 16 -5.93 -12.26 -3.95
CA GLU A 16 -5.67 -13.55 -4.57
C GLU A 16 -4.92 -14.50 -3.62
N LEU A 17 -3.89 -14.00 -2.93
CA LEU A 17 -3.15 -14.78 -1.94
C LEU A 17 -4.01 -15.21 -0.74
N VAL A 18 -4.89 -14.34 -0.25
CA VAL A 18 -5.86 -14.68 0.81
C VAL A 18 -6.80 -15.78 0.34
N LYS A 19 -7.28 -15.71 -0.91
CA LYS A 19 -8.18 -16.73 -1.47
C LYS A 19 -7.48 -18.08 -1.66
N PHE A 20 -6.21 -18.07 -2.06
CA PHE A 20 -5.45 -19.29 -2.36
C PHE A 20 -4.84 -19.94 -1.12
N TYR A 21 -4.19 -19.15 -0.27
CA TYR A 21 -3.38 -19.62 0.86
C TYR A 21 -4.00 -19.32 2.23
N GLY A 22 -5.08 -18.53 2.28
CA GLY A 22 -5.68 -18.06 3.52
C GLY A 22 -4.99 -16.82 4.10
N PHE A 23 -5.61 -16.25 5.14
CA PHE A 23 -5.20 -14.99 5.74
C PHE A 23 -3.85 -15.09 6.49
N CYS A 24 -3.56 -16.23 7.11
CA CYS A 24 -2.37 -16.43 7.95
C CYS A 24 -1.19 -17.08 7.21
N SER A 25 -1.26 -17.24 5.88
CA SER A 25 -0.11 -17.73 5.12
C SER A 25 1.02 -16.71 5.16
N ALA A 26 2.26 -17.18 5.28
CA ALA A 26 3.44 -16.31 5.25
C ALA A 26 3.50 -15.43 3.99
N GLN A 27 3.01 -15.94 2.85
CA GLN A 27 2.92 -15.18 1.60
C GLN A 27 1.91 -14.03 1.69
N THR A 28 0.72 -14.33 2.22
CA THR A 28 -0.35 -13.34 2.47
C THR A 28 0.09 -12.27 3.45
N LEU A 29 0.70 -12.67 4.56
CA LEU A 29 1.22 -11.75 5.58
C LEU A 29 2.32 -10.84 5.01
N LYS A 30 3.24 -11.40 4.22
CA LYS A 30 4.29 -10.62 3.56
C LYS A 30 3.70 -9.62 2.56
N CYS A 31 2.74 -10.04 1.75
CA CYS A 31 2.07 -9.15 0.80
C CYS A 31 1.28 -8.04 1.53
N SER A 32 0.63 -8.37 2.67
CA SER A 32 -0.06 -7.40 3.51
C SER A 32 0.90 -6.35 4.09
N GLN A 33 2.06 -6.76 4.59
CA GLN A 33 3.07 -5.84 5.12
C GLN A 33 3.64 -4.93 4.03
N ASP A 34 3.81 -5.44 2.81
CA ASP A 34 4.31 -4.66 1.69
C ASP A 34 3.29 -3.62 1.20
N LEU A 35 2.01 -4.02 1.12
CA LEU A 35 0.91 -3.11 0.85
C LEU A 35 0.82 -1.99 1.90
N ASP A 36 0.98 -2.32 3.18
CA ASP A 36 0.92 -1.34 4.28
C ASP A 36 2.02 -0.28 4.13
N LYS A 37 3.26 -0.70 3.81
CA LYS A 37 4.38 0.22 3.52
C LYS A 37 4.06 1.15 2.36
N LEU A 38 3.52 0.64 1.26
CA LEU A 38 3.15 1.48 0.11
C LEU A 38 2.08 2.51 0.47
N ILE A 39 1.12 2.14 1.31
CA ILE A 39 0.08 3.06 1.80
C ILE A 39 0.70 4.15 2.68
N ILE A 40 1.62 3.79 3.59
CA ILE A 40 2.32 4.75 4.45
C ILE A 40 3.12 5.74 3.59
N GLU A 41 3.90 5.25 2.61
CA GLU A 41 4.67 6.09 1.70
C GLU A 41 3.76 7.05 0.92
N TYR A 42 2.63 6.56 0.42
CA TYR A 42 1.64 7.39 -0.25
C TYR A 42 1.11 8.50 0.68
N GLN A 43 0.73 8.14 1.91
CA GLN A 43 0.23 9.10 2.90
C GLN A 43 1.28 10.16 3.24
N GLN A 44 2.54 9.77 3.39
CA GLN A 44 3.64 10.70 3.63
C GLN A 44 3.88 11.63 2.44
N GLN A 45 3.78 11.14 1.21
CA GLN A 45 3.89 11.99 0.02
C GLN A 45 2.75 13.00 -0.08
N VAL A 46 1.52 12.56 0.18
CA VAL A 46 0.36 13.46 0.22
C VAL A 46 0.53 14.51 1.31
N GLN A 47 0.96 14.12 2.52
CA GLN A 47 1.21 15.07 3.62
C GLN A 47 2.31 16.08 3.28
N ARG A 48 3.42 15.65 2.66
CA ARG A 48 4.50 16.54 2.19
C ARG A 48 4.03 17.53 1.13
N GLN A 49 3.14 17.10 0.23
CA GLN A 49 2.55 18.01 -0.75
C GLN A 49 1.60 19.02 -0.09
N SER A 50 0.80 18.60 0.89
CA SER A 50 -0.13 19.48 1.62
C SER A 50 0.57 20.50 2.54
N SER A 51 1.72 20.15 3.09
CA SER A 51 2.51 21.06 3.95
C SER A 51 3.29 22.14 3.18
N SER A 52 3.34 22.06 1.85
CA SER A 52 3.90 23.12 1.00
C SER A 52 2.94 24.31 0.78
N LEU A 53 1.72 24.27 1.34
CA LEU A 53 0.69 25.32 1.21
C LEU A 53 0.45 26.15 2.48
N ILE A 54 1.14 25.89 3.60
CA ILE A 54 0.97 26.64 4.87
C ILE A 54 2.29 27.29 5.33
N SER A 55 2.95 27.99 4.40
CA SER A 55 3.95 29.00 4.73
C SER A 55 3.91 30.09 3.68
N GLN A 56 2.94 31.00 3.82
CA GLN A 56 3.00 32.38 3.38
C GLN A 56 2.55 33.26 4.53
#